data_AF-A0A151IAE7-F1
#
_entry.id   AF-A0A151IAE7-F1
#
_cell.length_a   1.000
_cell.length_b   1.000
_cell.length_c   1.000
_cell.angle_alpha   90.00
_cell.angle_beta   90.00
_cell.angle_gamma   90.00
#
_symmetry.space_group_name_H-M   'P 1'
#
loop_
_entity.id
_entity.type
_entity.pdbx_description
1 polymer ?
#
loop_
_entity_poly.entity_id
_entity_poly.type
_entity_poly.pdbx_seq_one_letter_code
_entity_poly.pdbx_strand_id
1 'polypeptide(L)'
;IYTYAICARSIKYIILNKGGKTLSIITNHVLKKKSKLNLPVGMVKCTADRRDNRGIYLPLKIENRSFYYLVNKSGTFLNLKLFDYTTR
;
A
#
# COMPACT_ATOMS: atom_id res chain seq x y z
N ILE A 1 5.85 -21.69 -2.07
CA ILE A 1 4.46 -21.19 -1.86
C ILE A 1 4.41 -20.01 -0.89
N TYR A 2 4.98 -20.11 0.32
CA TYR A 2 5.00 -19.00 1.29
C TYR A 2 5.70 -17.74 0.80
N THR A 3 6.87 -17.87 0.19
CA THR A 3 7.64 -16.75 -0.39
C THR A 3 6.84 -16.00 -1.45
N TYR A 4 6.15 -16.71 -2.33
CA TYR A 4 5.26 -16.13 -3.34
C TYR A 4 4.13 -15.31 -2.72
N ALA A 5 3.45 -15.85 -1.70
CA ALA A 5 2.36 -15.18 -1.02
C ALA A 5 2.80 -13.91 -0.26
N ILE A 6 4.01 -13.92 0.30
CA ILE A 6 4.62 -12.75 0.97
C ILE A 6 4.97 -11.68 -0.06
N CYS A 7 5.64 -12.06 -1.17
CA CYS A 7 5.95 -11.11 -2.24
C CYS A 7 4.67 -10.46 -2.78
N ALA A 8 3.65 -11.26 -3.11
CA ALA A 8 2.40 -10.78 -3.68
C ALA A 8 1.63 -9.80 -2.77
N ARG A 9 1.91 -9.79 -1.46
CA ARG A 9 1.33 -8.86 -0.47
C ARG A 9 2.26 -7.73 -0.03
N SER A 10 3.55 -7.81 -0.38
CA SER A 10 4.52 -6.74 -0.15
C SER A 10 4.35 -5.67 -1.23
N ILE A 11 4.01 -4.45 -0.82
CA ILE A 11 3.77 -3.33 -1.73
C ILE A 11 5.11 -2.72 -2.14
N LYS A 12 5.28 -2.54 -3.45
CA LYS A 12 6.41 -1.86 -4.07
C LYS A 12 6.10 -0.40 -4.37
N TYR A 13 4.92 -0.12 -4.94
CA TYR A 13 4.49 1.23 -5.27
C TYR A 13 3.02 1.46 -4.91
N ILE A 14 2.74 2.66 -4.43
CA ILE A 14 1.40 3.20 -4.24
C ILE A 14 1.34 4.48 -5.05
N ILE A 15 0.43 4.55 -6.02
CA ILE A 15 0.32 5.68 -6.93
C ILE A 15 -1.10 6.23 -6.83
N LEU A 16 -1.23 7.47 -6.37
CA LEU A 16 -2.50 8.19 -6.48
C LEU A 16 -2.67 8.62 -7.94
N ASN A 17 -3.70 8.10 -8.61
CA ASN A 17 -3.94 8.41 -10.02
C ASN A 17 -4.48 9.85 -10.16
N LYS A 18 -4.32 10.42 -11.37
CA LYS A 18 -4.81 11.77 -11.69
C LYS A 18 -6.30 11.92 -11.32
N GLY A 19 -6.62 13.01 -10.65
CA GLY A 19 -7.97 13.29 -10.15
C GLY A 19 -8.26 12.76 -8.74
N GLY A 20 -7.32 12.05 -8.10
CA GLY A 20 -7.38 11.72 -6.66
C GLY A 20 -8.46 10.71 -6.24
N LYS A 21 -9.22 10.16 -7.20
CA LYS A 21 -10.32 9.22 -6.91
C LYS A 21 -9.88 7.76 -6.86
N THR A 22 -8.79 7.42 -7.53
CA THR A 22 -8.30 6.04 -7.65
C THR A 22 -6.83 5.92 -7.31
N LEU A 23 -6.45 4.74 -6.83
CA LEU A 23 -5.13 4.35 -6.40
C LEU A 23 -4.67 3.13 -7.20
N SER A 24 -3.43 3.15 -7.68
CA SER A 24 -2.75 1.98 -8.23
C SER A 24 -1.78 1.42 -7.19
N ILE A 25 -1.97 0.18 -6.76
CA ILE A 25 -1.05 -0.56 -5.89
C ILE A 25 -0.29 -1.56 -6.74
N ILE A 26 1.03 -1.55 -6.66
CA ILE A 26 1.90 -2.51 -7.33
C ILE A 26 2.63 -3.29 -6.25
N THR A 27 2.44 -4.61 -6.22
CA THR A 27 3.14 -5.49 -5.28
C THR A 27 4.38 -6.13 -5.88
N ASN A 28 5.27 -6.61 -5.02
CA ASN A 28 6.42 -7.39 -5.41
C ASN A 28 5.96 -8.72 -6.01
N HIS A 29 6.67 -9.19 -7.03
CA HIS A 29 6.32 -10.45 -7.66
C HIS A 29 7.58 -11.17 -8.14
N VAL A 30 7.63 -12.48 -7.92
CA VAL A 30 8.80 -13.30 -8.25
C VAL A 30 8.85 -13.60 -9.75
N LEU A 31 7.71 -13.90 -10.37
CA LEU A 31 7.60 -14.14 -11.82
C LEU A 31 6.90 -12.97 -12.50
N LYS A 32 7.62 -11.96 -13.02
CA LYS A 32 7.23 -10.74 -13.81
C LYS A 32 5.77 -10.45 -14.32
N LYS A 33 4.78 -11.31 -14.16
CA LYS A 33 3.33 -11.06 -14.23
C LYS A 33 2.93 -9.91 -13.30
N LYS A 34 2.22 -8.94 -13.87
CA LYS A 34 1.90 -7.65 -13.24
C LYS A 34 0.98 -7.84 -12.04
N SER A 35 1.48 -7.61 -10.82
CA SER A 35 0.67 -7.53 -9.59
C SER A 35 0.18 -6.11 -9.35
N LYS A 36 -0.55 -5.56 -10.32
CA LYS A 36 -1.13 -4.21 -10.26
C LYS A 36 -2.61 -4.27 -9.89
N LEU A 37 -3.00 -3.51 -8.88
CA LEU A 37 -4.38 -3.34 -8.45
C LEU A 37 -4.79 -1.88 -8.66
N ASN A 38 -5.88 -1.63 -9.37
CA ASN A 38 -6.48 -0.30 -9.49
C ASN A 38 -7.77 -0.29 -8.68
N LEU A 39 -7.84 0.59 -7.68
CA LEU A 39 -8.93 0.61 -6.70
C LEU A 39 -9.33 2.05 -6.39
N PRO A 40 -10.59 2.33 -6.02
CA PRO A 40 -10.98 3.60 -5.43
C PRO A 40 -10.20 3.87 -4.13
N VAL A 41 -9.85 5.13 -3.86
CA VAL A 41 -9.08 5.49 -2.64
C VAL A 41 -9.80 5.07 -1.36
N GLY A 42 -11.13 5.19 -1.32
CA GLY A 42 -11.94 4.82 -0.14
C GLY A 42 -11.93 3.34 0.22
N MET A 43 -11.50 2.46 -0.71
CA MET A 43 -11.41 1.01 -0.45
C MET A 43 -10.11 0.60 0.25
N VAL A 44 -9.16 1.52 0.43
CA VAL A 44 -7.86 1.22 1.03
C VAL A 44 -7.73 2.02 2.32
N LYS A 45 -7.60 1.30 3.44
CA LYS A 45 -7.49 1.89 4.78
C LYS A 45 -6.19 1.46 5.42
N CYS A 46 -5.52 2.40 6.07
CA CYS A 46 -4.37 2.07 6.90
C CYS A 46 -4.83 1.85 8.34
N THR A 47 -4.35 0.79 8.98
CA THR A 47 -4.74 0.46 10.36
C THR A 47 -3.69 0.84 11.40
N ALA A 48 -2.62 1.51 11.00
CA ALA A 48 -1.57 1.98 11.88
C ALA A 48 -1.07 3.36 11.46
N ASP A 49 -0.44 4.07 12.38
CA ASP A 49 0.27 5.30 12.06
C ASP A 49 1.68 4.95 11.57
N ARG A 50 2.18 5.70 10.59
CA ARG A 50 3.58 5.64 10.17
C ARG A 50 4.53 6.05 11.32
N ARG A 51 4.11 7.02 12.14
CA ARG A 51 4.87 7.55 13.29
C ARG A 51 4.83 6.64 14.51
N ASP A 52 3.97 5.61 14.51
CA ASP A 52 3.99 4.61 15.57
C ASP A 52 5.32 3.84 15.50
N ASN A 53 6.02 3.75 16.64
CA ASN A 53 7.32 3.13 16.77
C ASN A 53 7.28 1.59 16.62
N ARG A 54 6.08 1.01 16.44
CA ARG A 54 5.88 -0.43 16.28
C ARG A 54 6.12 -0.89 14.85
N GLY A 55 7.20 -1.65 14.65
CA GLY A 55 7.50 -2.39 13.41
C GLY A 55 7.92 -1.52 12.23
N ILE A 56 8.49 -2.18 11.21
CA ILE A 56 9.08 -1.57 10.01
C ILE A 56 8.07 -1.45 8.86
N TYR A 57 6.95 -2.19 8.96
CA TYR A 57 5.92 -2.26 7.94
C TYR A 57 4.63 -1.61 8.42
N LEU A 58 3.94 -0.98 7.48
CA LEU A 58 2.63 -0.39 7.67
C LEU A 58 1.57 -1.30 7.02
N PRO A 59 0.60 -1.81 7.79
CA PRO A 59 -0.48 -2.62 7.26
C PRO A 59 -1.53 -1.76 6.54
N LEU A 60 -1.88 -2.19 5.33
CA LEU A 60 -2.95 -1.63 4.51
C LEU A 60 -4.04 -2.69 4.31
N LYS A 61 -5.26 -2.36 4.73
CA LYS A 61 -6.45 -3.17 4.50
C LYS A 61 -7.11 -2.71 3.21
N ILE A 62 -7.38 -3.66 2.33
CA ILE A 62 -8.19 -3.44 1.14
C ILE A 62 -9.55 -4.10 1.38
N GLU A 63 -10.63 -3.36 1.12
CA GLU A 63 -11.99 -3.90 1.18
C GLU A 63 -12.15 -5.11 0.25
N ASN A 64 -12.95 -6.09 0.67
CA ASN A 64 -13.16 -7.37 -0.05
C ASN A 64 -11.88 -8.19 -0.33
N ARG A 65 -10.78 -7.94 0.40
CA ARG A 65 -9.58 -8.77 0.33
C ARG A 65 -9.18 -9.31 1.70
N SER A 66 -8.86 -10.59 1.72
CA SER A 66 -8.32 -11.29 2.88
C SER A 66 -6.88 -10.84 3.14
N PHE A 67 -6.52 -10.73 4.42
CA PHE A 67 -5.22 -10.29 4.91
C PHE A 67 -4.87 -8.83 4.58
N TYR A 68 -3.79 -8.37 5.19
CA TYR A 68 -3.22 -7.05 4.98
C TYR A 68 -2.16 -7.09 3.88
N TYR A 69 -2.01 -5.96 3.21
CA TYR A 69 -0.86 -5.65 2.38
C TYR A 69 0.14 -4.87 3.21
N LEU A 70 1.42 -5.11 3.00
CA LEU A 70 2.49 -4.51 3.82
C LEU A 70 3.29 -3.54 2.97
N VAL A 71 3.39 -2.29 3.41
CA VAL A 71 4.29 -1.29 2.82
C VAL A 71 5.40 -0.95 3.80
N ASN A 72 6.63 -0.79 3.33
CA ASN A 72 7.74 -0.41 4.19
C ASN A 72 7.60 1.07 4.60
N LYS A 73 7.71 1.38 5.90
CA LYS A 73 7.60 2.75 6.43
C LYS A 73 8.74 3.65 5.94
N SER A 74 9.92 3.08 5.68
CA SER A 74 11.10 3.78 5.19
C SER A 74 11.12 3.99 3.67
N GLY A 75 9.98 3.80 2.99
CA GLY A 75 9.86 4.03 1.55
C GLY A 75 9.99 5.50 1.16
N THR A 76 10.28 5.73 -0.13
CA THR A 76 10.36 7.09 -0.70
C THR A 76 8.96 7.63 -1.02
N PHE A 77 8.60 8.76 -0.43
CA PHE A 77 7.36 9.48 -0.73
C PHE A 77 7.66 10.66 -1.65
N LEU A 78 7.20 10.58 -2.89
CA LEU A 78 7.46 11.63 -3.89
C LEU A 78 6.67 12.93 -3.60
N ASN A 79 5.64 12.88 -2.74
CA ASN A 79 4.77 14.03 -2.50
C ASN A 79 4.27 14.10 -1.05
N LEU A 80 5.19 14.35 -0.11
CA LEU A 80 4.96 14.29 1.36
C LEU A 80 3.72 15.09 1.83
N LYS A 81 3.48 16.27 1.26
CA LYS A 81 2.34 17.14 1.65
C LYS A 81 0.97 16.49 1.41
N LEU A 82 0.86 15.61 0.41
CA LEU A 82 -0.36 14.89 0.08
C LEU A 82 -0.58 13.66 0.98
N PHE A 83 0.50 13.10 1.52
CA PHE A 83 0.45 11.86 2.32
C PHE A 83 0.29 12.10 3.81
N ASP A 84 0.84 13.20 4.36
CA ASP A 84 0.74 13.53 5.79
C ASP A 84 -0.48 14.43 6.12
N TYR A 85 -1.45 14.54 5.20
CA TYR A 85 -2.68 15.28 5.47
C TYR A 85 -3.64 14.42 6.29
N THR A 86 -3.71 14.67 7.59
CA THR A 86 -4.78 14.17 8.46
C THR A 86 -5.89 15.22 8.49
N THR A 87 -7.04 14.92 7.88
CA THR A 87 -8.27 15.69 8.16
C THR A 87 -8.59 15.51 9.64
N ARG A 88 -8.46 16.59 10.41
CA ARG A 88 -8.82 16.65 11.82
C ARG A 88 -10.34 16.61 12.00
#